data_AF-A0A1R0FB15-F1
#
_entry.id   AF-A0A1R0FB15-F1
#
_cell.length_a   1.000
_cell.length_b   1.000
_cell.length_c   1.000
_cell.angle_alpha   90.00
_cell.angle_beta   90.00
_cell.angle_gamma   90.00
#
_symmetry.space_group_name_H-M   'P 1'
#
loop_
_entity.id
_entity.type
_entity.pdbx_description
1 polymer ?
#
loop_
_entity_poly.entity_id
_entity_poly.type
_entity_poly.pdbx_seq_one_letter_code
_entity_poly.pdbx_strand_id
1 'polypeptide(L)'
;MATVSVTIDGKTYRMACDEGEEDHLAGLAHQLDQYISHLKSNFGEIGDHRLSVMAGIMVMDELDEARRQLKSLKQENEALEQENAQLTDACERYETVAAKAIDRAASHIDALARQLVKNQ
;
A
#
# COMPACT_ATOMS: atom_id res chain seq x y z
N MET A 1 1.37 -32.64 3.09
CA MET A 1 0.02 -32.09 3.32
C MET A 1 -0.23 -32.10 4.81
N ALA A 2 -0.15 -30.94 5.43
CA ALA A 2 -0.48 -30.76 6.83
C ALA A 2 -2.01 -30.60 6.97
N THR A 3 -2.53 -30.83 8.17
CA THR A 3 -3.92 -30.54 8.49
C THR A 3 -3.96 -29.80 9.81
N VAL A 4 -4.69 -28.69 9.86
CA VAL A 4 -4.96 -27.97 11.11
C VAL A 4 -6.40 -28.19 11.53
N SER A 5 -6.62 -28.24 12.84
CA SER A 5 -7.94 -28.35 13.43
C SER A 5 -8.31 -26.99 14.01
N VAL A 6 -9.42 -26.42 13.55
CA VAL A 6 -9.91 -25.12 14.01
C VAL A 6 -11.31 -25.26 14.58
N THR A 7 -11.68 -24.38 15.51
CA THR A 7 -13.02 -24.37 16.11
C THR A 7 -13.73 -23.08 15.69
N ILE A 8 -14.91 -23.24 15.09
CA ILE A 8 -15.76 -22.13 14.64
C ILE A 8 -17.18 -22.47 15.10
N ASP A 9 -17.81 -21.55 15.81
CA ASP A 9 -19.15 -21.69 16.37
C ASP A 9 -19.31 -22.96 17.24
N GLY A 10 -18.28 -23.26 18.05
CA GLY A 10 -18.21 -24.46 18.88
C GLY A 10 -18.06 -25.77 18.10
N LYS A 11 -17.95 -25.74 16.77
CA LYS A 11 -17.75 -26.91 15.90
C LYS A 11 -16.30 -27.00 15.46
N THR A 12 -15.77 -28.22 15.48
CA THR A 12 -14.38 -28.47 15.08
C THR A 12 -14.32 -28.85 13.61
N TYR A 13 -13.51 -28.12 12.85
CA TYR A 13 -13.27 -28.33 11.42
C TYR A 13 -11.82 -28.71 11.19
N ARG A 14 -11.60 -29.74 10.38
CA ARG A 14 -10.25 -30.15 9.95
C ARG A 14 -10.00 -29.61 8.55
N MET A 15 -9.04 -28.70 8.44
CA MET A 15 -8.74 -28.00 7.19
C MET A 15 -7.37 -28.43 6.66
N ALA A 16 -7.26 -28.53 5.34
CA ALA A 16 -6.00 -28.77 4.67
C ALA A 16 -5.22 -27.45 4.60
N CYS A 17 -3.93 -27.50 4.92
CA CYS A 17 -3.03 -26.37 4.85
C CYS A 17 -1.68 -26.80 4.26
N ASP A 18 -1.00 -25.82 3.67
CA ASP A 18 0.41 -25.95 3.32
C ASP A 18 1.27 -25.83 4.59
N GLU A 19 2.50 -26.32 4.51
CA GLU A 19 3.43 -26.31 5.64
C GLU A 19 3.82 -24.87 6.00
N GLY A 20 3.57 -24.46 7.24
CA GLY A 20 3.83 -23.10 7.73
C GLY A 20 2.61 -22.16 7.71
N GLU A 21 1.48 -22.57 7.13
CA GLU A 21 0.23 -21.78 7.08
C GLU A 21 -0.72 -22.09 8.25
N GLU A 22 -0.35 -22.99 9.17
CA GLU A 22 -1.23 -23.47 10.23
C GLU A 22 -1.73 -22.33 11.14
N ASP A 23 -0.82 -21.46 11.57
CA ASP A 23 -1.13 -20.32 12.45
C ASP A 23 -1.98 -19.27 11.74
N HIS A 24 -1.70 -19.01 10.46
CA HIS A 24 -2.48 -18.07 9.66
C HIS A 24 -3.93 -18.57 9.53
N LEU A 25 -4.10 -19.85 9.21
CA LEU A 25 -5.41 -20.45 9.03
C LEU A 25 -6.19 -20.55 10.35
N ALA A 26 -5.51 -20.81 11.46
CA ALA A 26 -6.09 -20.72 12.81
C ALA A 26 -6.55 -19.30 13.14
N GLY A 27 -5.77 -18.28 12.77
CA GLY A 27 -6.15 -16.87 12.91
C GLY A 27 -7.39 -16.50 12.11
N LEU A 28 -7.48 -16.93 10.84
CA LEU A 28 -8.66 -16.72 10.00
C LEU A 28 -9.91 -17.40 10.57
N ALA A 29 -9.77 -18.62 11.08
CA ALA A 29 -10.88 -19.32 11.73
C ALA A 29 -11.35 -18.59 12.99
N HIS A 30 -10.43 -18.05 13.80
CA HIS A 30 -10.77 -17.25 14.97
C HIS A 30 -11.52 -15.96 14.61
N GLN A 31 -11.10 -15.27 13.54
CA GLN A 31 -11.83 -14.10 13.04
C GLN A 31 -13.24 -14.47 12.60
N LEU A 32 -13.41 -15.55 11.82
CA LEU A 32 -14.72 -16.01 11.39
C LEU A 32 -15.64 -16.38 12.58
N ASP A 33 -15.08 -17.01 13.62
CA ASP A 33 -15.79 -17.30 14.87
C ASP A 33 -16.30 -16.02 15.55
N GLN A 34 -15.49 -14.96 15.59
CA GLN A 34 -15.91 -13.66 16.13
C GLN A 34 -17.07 -13.05 15.33
N TYR A 35 -17.04 -13.10 13.98
CA TYR A 35 -18.18 -12.63 13.17
C TYR A 35 -19.45 -13.40 13.48
N ILE A 36 -19.37 -14.73 13.57
CA ILE A 36 -20.53 -15.58 13.87
C ILE A 36 -21.06 -15.29 15.29
N SER A 37 -20.17 -15.16 16.27
CA SER A 37 -20.52 -14.82 17.65
C SER A 37 -21.22 -13.46 17.75
N HIS A 38 -20.71 -12.44 17.06
CA HIS A 38 -21.32 -11.11 16.97
C HIS A 38 -22.69 -11.15 16.28
N LEU A 39 -22.85 -11.96 15.23
CA LEU A 39 -24.15 -12.15 14.59
C LEU A 39 -25.14 -12.85 15.51
N LYS A 40 -24.70 -13.86 16.28
CA LYS A 40 -25.53 -14.52 17.29
C LYS A 40 -26.00 -13.56 18.37
N SER A 41 -25.14 -12.67 18.86
CA SER A 41 -25.53 -11.68 19.88
C SER A 41 -26.57 -10.68 19.36
N ASN A 42 -26.48 -10.29 18.08
CA ASN A 42 -27.31 -9.23 17.52
C ASN A 42 -28.64 -9.75 16.95
N PHE A 43 -28.64 -10.94 16.36
CA PHE A 43 -29.80 -11.50 15.67
C PHE A 43 -30.44 -12.68 16.41
N GLY A 44 -29.86 -13.11 17.54
CA GLY A 44 -30.31 -14.26 18.33
C GLY A 44 -29.95 -15.60 17.70
N GLU A 45 -30.55 -16.68 18.20
CA GLU A 45 -30.37 -18.03 17.65
C GLU A 45 -31.17 -18.21 16.35
N ILE A 46 -30.69 -17.58 15.29
CA ILE A 46 -31.06 -17.93 13.92
C ILE A 46 -30.29 -19.20 13.54
N GLY A 47 -30.90 -20.12 12.81
CA GLY A 47 -30.25 -21.39 12.43
C GLY A 47 -28.85 -21.20 11.84
N ASP A 48 -27.91 -22.04 12.29
CA ASP A 48 -26.46 -21.96 12.04
C ASP A 48 -26.09 -21.66 10.59
N HIS A 49 -26.79 -22.29 9.63
CA HIS A 49 -26.51 -22.09 8.21
C HIS A 49 -26.73 -20.63 7.77
N ARG A 50 -27.78 -19.98 8.26
CA ARG A 50 -28.07 -18.58 7.91
C ARG A 50 -27.01 -17.65 8.50
N LEU A 51 -26.56 -17.93 9.73
CA LEU A 51 -25.47 -17.17 10.37
C LEU A 51 -24.17 -17.30 9.59
N SER A 52 -23.77 -18.52 9.19
CA SER A 52 -22.56 -18.72 8.38
C SER A 52 -22.65 -18.02 7.02
N VAL A 53 -23.81 -18.03 6.36
CA VAL A 53 -24.02 -17.32 5.09
C VAL A 53 -23.91 -15.80 5.28
N MET A 54 -24.52 -15.25 6.33
CA MET A 54 -24.42 -13.81 6.62
C MET A 54 -22.97 -13.41 6.96
N ALA A 55 -22.27 -14.19 7.79
CA ALA A 55 -20.87 -13.97 8.10
C ALA A 55 -20.01 -13.98 6.82
N GLY A 56 -20.24 -14.95 5.93
CA GLY A 56 -19.54 -15.03 4.65
C GLY A 56 -19.78 -13.82 3.76
N ILE A 57 -21.01 -13.34 3.65
CA ILE A 57 -21.34 -12.14 2.85
C ILE A 57 -20.68 -10.90 3.45
N MET A 58 -20.68 -10.74 4.78
CA MET A 58 -20.04 -9.60 5.45
C MET A 58 -18.53 -9.57 5.21
N VAL A 59 -17.86 -10.71 5.34
CA VAL A 59 -16.42 -10.81 5.06
C VAL A 59 -16.12 -10.49 3.60
N MET A 60 -16.98 -10.91 2.67
CA MET A 60 -16.84 -10.57 1.25
C MET A 60 -17.03 -9.09 0.96
N ASP A 61 -17.95 -8.42 1.66
CA ASP A 61 -18.18 -6.98 1.55
C ASP A 61 -16.95 -6.19 2.05
N GLU A 62 -16.42 -6.54 3.22
CA GLU A 62 -15.22 -5.92 3.79
C GLU A 62 -13.99 -6.12 2.88
N LEU A 63 -13.85 -7.31 2.29
CA LEU A 63 -12.78 -7.59 1.32
C LEU A 63 -12.94 -6.75 0.04
N ASP A 64 -14.16 -6.53 -0.45
CA ASP A 64 -14.39 -5.69 -1.61
C ASP A 64 -14.08 -4.22 -1.30
N GLU A 65 -14.47 -3.74 -0.12
CA GLU A 65 -14.13 -2.40 0.34
C GLU A 65 -12.60 -2.20 0.46
N ALA A 66 -11.89 -3.12 1.11
CA ALA A 66 -10.44 -3.09 1.22
C ALA A 66 -9.75 -3.09 -0.16
N ARG A 67 -10.25 -3.87 -1.12
CA ARG A 67 -9.74 -3.88 -2.50
C ARG A 67 -9.97 -2.55 -3.21
N ARG A 68 -11.12 -1.90 -3.01
CA ARG A 68 -11.40 -0.57 -3.58
C ARG A 68 -10.46 0.48 -2.99
N GLN A 69 -10.25 0.47 -1.68
CA GLN A 69 -9.32 1.37 -1.01
C GLN A 69 -7.88 1.17 -1.50
N LEU A 70 -7.43 -0.09 -1.60
CA LEU A 70 -6.10 -0.42 -2.13
C LEU A 70 -5.92 0.08 -3.57
N LYS A 71 -6.95 -0.06 -4.42
CA LYS A 71 -6.92 0.46 -5.79
C LYS A 71 -6.79 1.99 -5.80
N SER A 72 -7.53 2.69 -4.95
CA SER A 72 -7.43 4.16 -4.83
C SER A 72 -6.04 4.59 -4.39
N LEU A 73 -5.49 3.95 -3.35
CA LEU A 73 -4.15 4.26 -2.84
C LEU A 73 -3.06 4.00 -3.88
N LYS A 74 -3.19 2.94 -4.68
CA LYS A 74 -2.25 2.68 -5.79
C LYS A 74 -2.30 3.78 -6.85
N GLN A 75 -3.50 4.25 -7.21
CA GLN A 75 -3.65 5.34 -8.18
C GLN A 75 -3.06 6.66 -7.68
N GLU A 76 -3.25 6.96 -6.39
CA GLU A 76 -2.66 8.14 -5.77
C GLU A 76 -1.13 8.05 -5.72
N ASN A 77 -0.59 6.88 -5.39
CA ASN A 77 0.85 6.64 -5.38
C ASN A 77 1.46 6.81 -6.79
N GLU A 78 0.84 6.21 -7.81
CA GLU A 78 1.25 6.40 -9.21
C GLU A 78 1.24 7.88 -9.62
N ALA A 79 0.26 8.66 -9.18
CA ALA A 79 0.20 10.10 -9.45
C ALA A 79 1.34 10.86 -8.73
N LEU A 80 1.62 10.53 -7.46
CA LEU A 80 2.72 11.12 -6.69
C LEU A 80 4.10 10.76 -7.26
N GLU A 81 4.28 9.55 -7.77
CA GLU A 81 5.50 9.13 -8.45
C GLU A 81 5.71 9.93 -9.73
N GLN A 82 4.65 10.14 -10.52
CA GLN A 82 4.72 10.99 -11.72
C GLN A 82 5.03 12.45 -11.39
N GLU A 83 4.43 13.01 -10.34
CA GLU A 83 4.71 14.36 -9.89
C GLU A 83 6.17 14.50 -9.42
N ASN A 84 6.68 13.56 -8.63
CA ASN A 84 8.08 13.56 -8.19
C ASN A 84 9.05 13.46 -9.37
N ALA A 85 8.75 12.63 -10.37
CA ALA A 85 9.56 12.55 -11.58
C ALA A 85 9.61 13.90 -12.32
N GLN A 86 8.47 14.58 -12.46
CA GLN A 86 8.41 15.90 -13.08
C GLN A 86 9.18 16.97 -12.29
N LEU A 87 9.09 16.95 -10.96
CA LEU A 87 9.84 17.86 -10.10
C LEU A 87 11.35 17.63 -10.20
N THR A 88 11.77 16.36 -10.22
CA THR A 88 13.17 15.98 -10.38
C THR A 88 13.73 16.46 -11.72
N ASP A 89 13.02 16.20 -12.81
CA ASP A 89 13.36 16.69 -14.15
C ASP A 89 13.45 18.23 -14.19
N ALA A 90 12.53 18.93 -13.52
CA ALA A 90 12.54 20.38 -13.44
C ALA A 90 13.77 20.87 -12.67
N CYS A 91 14.09 20.27 -11.52
CA CYS A 91 15.29 20.57 -10.74
C CYS A 91 16.56 20.38 -11.56
N GLU A 92 16.74 19.25 -12.24
CA GLU A 92 17.91 18.99 -13.09
C GLU A 92 18.07 20.03 -14.20
N ARG A 93 16.95 20.46 -14.82
CA ARG A 93 16.96 21.55 -15.81
C ARG A 93 17.40 22.86 -15.21
N TYR A 94 16.87 23.23 -14.03
CA TYR A 94 17.25 24.46 -13.34
C TYR A 94 18.73 24.44 -12.94
N GLU A 95 19.23 23.33 -12.42
CA GLU A 95 20.66 23.14 -12.09
C GLU A 95 21.53 23.32 -13.32
N THR A 96 21.17 22.69 -14.45
CA THR A 96 21.91 22.80 -15.71
C THR A 96 21.94 24.24 -16.22
N VAL A 97 20.82 24.96 -16.14
CA VAL A 97 20.73 26.36 -16.58
C VAL A 97 21.55 27.26 -15.65
N ALA A 98 21.45 27.06 -14.34
CA ALA A 98 22.20 27.82 -13.34
C ALA A 98 23.71 27.62 -13.51
N ALA A 99 24.18 26.36 -13.65
CA ALA A 99 25.59 26.06 -13.89
C ALA A 99 26.14 26.78 -15.14
N LYS A 100 25.41 26.71 -16.27
CA LYS A 100 25.78 27.42 -17.50
C LYS A 100 25.81 28.94 -17.34
N ALA A 101 24.91 29.51 -16.55
CA ALA A 101 24.90 30.95 -16.29
C ALA A 101 26.10 31.37 -15.45
N ILE A 102 26.46 30.58 -14.44
CA ILE A 102 27.65 30.78 -13.60
C ILE A 102 28.92 30.69 -14.45
N ASP A 103 29.06 29.66 -15.30
CA ASP A 103 30.21 29.50 -16.19
C ASP A 103 30.42 30.69 -17.13
N ARG A 104 29.31 31.21 -17.70
CA ARG A 104 29.35 32.41 -18.55
C ARG A 104 29.78 33.65 -17.77
N ALA A 105 29.24 33.83 -16.56
CA ALA A 105 29.60 34.96 -15.71
C ALA A 105 31.08 34.91 -15.33
N ALA A 106 31.59 33.74 -14.91
CA ALA A 106 33.00 33.54 -14.59
C ALA A 106 33.90 33.83 -15.80
N SER A 107 33.56 33.29 -16.98
CA SER A 107 34.30 33.53 -18.22
C SER A 107 34.34 35.01 -18.61
N HIS A 108 33.25 35.75 -18.37
CA HIS A 108 33.19 37.18 -18.64
C HIS A 108 34.07 37.99 -17.68
N ILE A 109 34.06 37.64 -16.38
CA ILE A 109 34.94 38.25 -15.37
C ILE A 109 36.42 38.01 -15.73
N ASP A 110 36.78 36.79 -16.10
CA ASP A 110 38.15 36.45 -16.54
C ASP A 110 38.59 37.25 -17.77
N ALA A 111 37.69 37.43 -18.74
CA ALA A 111 37.97 38.22 -19.93
C ALA A 111 38.22 39.70 -19.59
N LEU A 112 37.39 40.30 -18.73
CA LEU A 112 37.54 41.68 -18.27
C LEU A 112 38.84 41.86 -17.47
N ALA A 113 39.15 40.92 -16.56
CA ALA A 113 40.38 40.95 -15.78
C ALA A 113 41.63 40.92 -16.69
N ARG A 114 41.64 40.07 -17.73
CA ARG A 114 42.74 40.02 -18.72
C ARG A 114 42.87 41.30 -19.53
N GLN A 115 41.77 41.98 -19.85
CA GLN A 115 41.82 43.27 -20.56
C GLN A 115 42.43 44.37 -19.70
N LEU A 116 42.11 44.41 -18.40
CA LEU A 116 42.67 45.40 -17.48
C LEU A 116 44.18 45.22 -17.29
N VAL A 117 44.67 43.98 -17.18
CA VAL A 117 46.10 43.67 -17.05
C VAL A 117 46.90 44.02 -18.31
N LYS A 118 46.29 43.93 -19.51
CA LYS A 118 46.96 44.27 -20.78
C LYS A 118 47.11 45.77 -21.04
N ASN A 119 46.36 46.62 -20.33
CA ASN A 119 46.35 48.08 -20.52
C ASN A 119 47.20 48.83 -19.47
N GLN A 120 48.00 48.12 -18.68
CA GLN A 120 49.06 48.64 -17.81
C GLN A 120 50.43 48.32 -18.39
#